data_AF-A0A955K2Y7-F1
#
_entry.id   AF-A0A955K2Y7-F1
#
_cell.length_a   1.000
_cell.length_b   1.000
_cell.length_c   1.000
_cell.angle_alpha   90.00
_cell.angle_beta   90.00
_cell.angle_gamma   90.00
#
_symmetry.space_group_name_H-M   'P 1'
#
loop_
_entity.id
_entity.type
_entity.pdbx_description
1 polymer ?
#
loop_
_entity_poly.entity_id
_entity_poly.type
_entity_poly.pdbx_seq_one_letter_code
_entity_poly.pdbx_strand_id
1 'polypeptide(L)'
;MADKASLLLVEIPRTNDKKELSAEQMFAALHGILKPKKSYFGDTHQSQDKISFEIAAIGQRIRFYIWVPKHLQAFVEGQVYAQYPTAQISETEYDYTERPLNQSVIHSTELVLTDNETLPIKTFPSFEVDPLAAITATLAKLNQPNEEMWVQVIVRPVSDEWHKKSAKMVRRIKAGGWSSSGSGLSYLGQALGAIVKPPEPGASTTSYEPTERDKTRMTAIEEKSRKLGYQVKVRIIYTGNDEATARQRMQAMVGTFKQFNTTNLNGFQSKYPSFDRMKVNEYANRAFTDKGYILNIEEVASLYHLPHTSVETPNIVWATTKTAEPPSTLPTYGSVPEESLSLFGITNFRGTHEMFGALRSDRGRHMYIIGQTGTGKSGLLELLTLSDIYYNQGFAVIDPHGDYASNVIK
;
A
#
# COMPACT_ATOMS: atom_id res chain seq x y z
N MET A 1 1.94 -21.36 13.90
CA MET A 1 1.13 -21.30 12.67
C MET A 1 1.53 -20.02 11.97
N ALA A 2 1.89 -20.05 10.68
CA ALA A 2 2.09 -18.81 9.94
C ALA A 2 0.74 -18.08 9.92
N ASP A 3 0.68 -16.83 10.37
CA ASP A 3 -0.54 -16.04 10.27
C ASP A 3 -0.93 -15.97 8.79
N LYS A 4 -2.12 -16.49 8.48
CA LYS A 4 -2.68 -16.36 7.12
C LYS A 4 -2.71 -14.87 6.78
N ALA A 5 -2.32 -14.53 5.56
CA ALA A 5 -2.34 -13.17 5.05
C ALA A 5 -3.14 -13.13 3.75
N SER A 6 -3.61 -11.94 3.40
CA SER A 6 -4.37 -11.66 2.20
C SER A 6 -3.62 -10.64 1.36
N LEU A 7 -3.65 -10.84 0.04
CA LEU A 7 -3.23 -9.85 -0.92
C LEU A 7 -4.48 -9.24 -1.56
N LEU A 8 -4.65 -7.94 -1.35
CA LEU A 8 -5.78 -7.18 -1.84
C LEU A 8 -5.36 -6.43 -3.09
N LEU A 9 -6.05 -6.65 -4.21
CA LEU A 9 -5.99 -5.81 -5.40
C LEU A 9 -6.88 -4.59 -5.18
N VAL A 10 -6.31 -3.39 -5.33
CA VAL A 10 -7.01 -2.13 -5.15
C VAL A 10 -7.09 -1.39 -6.48
N GLU A 11 -8.31 -1.28 -7.00
CA GLU A 11 -8.62 -0.57 -8.23
C GLU A 11 -9.43 0.68 -7.91
N ILE A 12 -9.23 1.75 -8.67
CA ILE A 12 -9.99 2.99 -8.52
C ILE A 12 -10.47 3.47 -9.89
N PRO A 13 -11.53 4.28 -9.95
CA PRO A 13 -11.97 4.85 -11.21
C PRO A 13 -10.96 5.90 -11.70
N ARG A 14 -10.85 6.08 -13.02
CA ARG A 14 -10.04 7.17 -13.62
C ARG A 14 -10.45 8.57 -13.16
N THR A 15 -11.69 8.71 -12.70
CA THR A 15 -12.22 9.96 -12.16
C THR A 15 -11.88 10.15 -10.67
N ASN A 16 -10.95 9.39 -10.11
CA ASN A 16 -10.53 9.54 -8.72
C ASN A 16 -9.91 10.92 -8.48
N ASP A 17 -10.53 11.70 -7.60
CA ASP A 17 -10.09 13.06 -7.23
C ASP A 17 -9.33 13.09 -5.89
N LYS A 18 -9.17 11.94 -5.24
CA LYS A 18 -8.49 11.82 -3.94
C LYS A 18 -6.98 11.90 -4.14
N LYS A 19 -6.39 12.94 -3.55
CA LYS A 19 -4.97 13.28 -3.61
C LYS A 19 -4.16 12.56 -2.51
N GLU A 20 -2.86 12.86 -2.43
CA GLU A 20 -1.89 12.29 -1.50
C GLU A 20 -2.28 12.51 -0.03
N LEU A 21 -2.96 13.63 0.28
CA LEU A 21 -3.47 13.89 1.63
C LEU A 21 -4.46 12.80 2.10
N SER A 22 -5.25 12.21 1.19
CA SER A 22 -6.13 11.08 1.52
C SER A 22 -5.32 9.84 1.94
N ALA A 23 -4.17 9.59 1.29
CA ALA A 23 -3.26 8.54 1.72
C ALA A 23 -2.63 8.86 3.08
N GLU A 24 -2.23 10.11 3.34
CA GLU A 24 -1.71 10.51 4.65
C GLU A 24 -2.71 10.22 5.77
N GLN A 25 -3.98 10.57 5.58
CA GLN A 25 -5.06 10.26 6.54
C GLN A 25 -5.30 8.75 6.69
N MET A 26 -5.20 7.99 5.59
CA MET A 26 -5.26 6.52 5.64
C MET A 26 -4.14 5.96 6.51
N PHE A 27 -2.89 6.40 6.31
CA PHE A 27 -1.74 5.96 7.11
C PHE A 27 -1.83 6.41 8.57
N ALA A 28 -2.42 7.58 8.84
CA ALA A 28 -2.70 8.01 10.20
C ALA A 28 -3.67 7.05 10.90
N ALA A 29 -4.78 6.68 10.25
CA ALA A 29 -5.74 5.74 10.81
C ALA A 29 -5.18 4.32 10.96
N LEU A 30 -4.41 3.85 9.97
CA LEU A 30 -3.73 2.56 10.02
C LEU A 30 -2.71 2.46 11.16
N HIS A 31 -2.22 3.58 11.69
CA HIS A 31 -1.27 3.57 12.80
C HIS A 31 -1.91 2.99 14.07
N GLY A 32 -3.25 2.99 14.14
CA GLY A 32 -4.03 2.36 15.21
C GLY A 32 -3.78 0.86 15.40
N ILE A 33 -3.12 0.16 14.45
CA ILE A 33 -2.68 -1.23 14.65
C ILE A 33 -1.46 -1.34 15.58
N LEU A 34 -0.88 -0.22 16.04
CA LEU A 34 0.25 -0.20 16.95
C LEU A 34 -0.07 -0.99 18.24
N LYS A 35 0.66 -2.08 18.46
CA LYS A 35 0.56 -2.86 19.68
C LYS A 35 1.43 -2.18 20.75
N PRO A 36 0.91 -1.94 21.96
CA PRO A 36 1.71 -1.39 23.05
C PRO A 36 2.87 -2.34 23.36
N LYS A 37 4.02 -1.78 23.76
CA LYS A 37 5.12 -2.60 24.29
C LYS A 37 4.63 -3.27 25.58
N LYS A 38 4.52 -4.61 25.60
CA LYS A 38 4.10 -5.35 26.81
C LYS A 38 4.99 -4.96 28.00
N SER A 39 4.35 -4.69 29.13
CA SER A 39 4.98 -4.45 30.44
C SER A 39 5.43 -5.77 31.06
N TYR A 40 6.73 -5.85 31.40
CA TYR A 40 7.44 -6.62 32.44
C TYR A 40 7.04 -8.03 32.91
N PHE A 41 5.88 -8.61 32.57
CA PHE A 41 5.50 -9.96 32.98
C PHE A 41 5.20 -10.84 31.76
N GLY A 42 5.96 -11.94 31.72
CA GLY A 42 6.16 -12.85 30.60
C GLY A 42 4.93 -13.17 29.77
N ASP A 43 5.01 -12.81 28.49
CA ASP A 43 4.37 -13.57 27.42
C ASP A 43 5.06 -13.25 26.08
N THR A 44 5.40 -14.30 25.35
CA THR A 44 6.33 -14.35 24.22
C THR A 44 6.06 -13.37 23.06
N HIS A 45 7.13 -12.73 22.56
CA HIS A 45 7.34 -12.16 21.22
C HIS A 45 6.10 -11.91 20.33
N GLN A 46 5.18 -11.02 20.71
CA GLN A 46 4.21 -10.56 19.72
C GLN A 46 4.91 -9.56 18.78
N SER A 47 5.28 -10.02 17.58
CA SER A 47 5.74 -9.12 16.53
C SER A 47 4.64 -8.13 16.21
N GLN A 48 4.99 -6.86 16.13
CA GLN A 48 4.10 -5.84 15.59
C GLN A 48 3.71 -6.21 14.17
N ASP A 49 2.44 -6.02 13.84
CA ASP A 49 1.93 -6.31 12.51
C ASP A 49 2.54 -5.35 11.48
N LYS A 50 2.74 -5.88 10.28
CA LYS A 50 3.27 -5.15 9.13
C LYS A 50 2.25 -5.21 7.99
N ILE A 51 2.23 -4.19 7.16
CA ILE A 51 1.41 -4.10 5.95
C ILE A 51 2.35 -3.78 4.80
N SER A 52 2.11 -4.34 3.62
CA SER A 52 2.88 -4.02 2.42
C SER A 52 1.99 -3.29 1.43
N PHE A 53 2.49 -2.18 0.89
CA PHE A 53 1.85 -1.43 -0.17
C PHE A 53 2.70 -1.58 -1.43
N GLU A 54 2.11 -2.09 -2.50
CA GLU A 54 2.88 -2.60 -3.63
C GLU A 54 2.33 -2.10 -4.96
N ILE A 55 3.24 -1.79 -5.88
CA ILE A 55 2.92 -1.44 -7.27
C ILE A 55 3.66 -2.45 -8.14
N ALA A 56 2.92 -3.27 -8.88
CA ALA A 56 3.51 -4.29 -9.74
C ALA A 56 3.06 -4.09 -11.19
N ALA A 57 4.05 -4.06 -12.09
CA ALA A 57 3.85 -4.14 -13.53
C ALA A 57 4.08 -5.59 -13.98
N ILE A 58 2.99 -6.26 -14.37
CA ILE A 58 2.99 -7.67 -14.78
C ILE A 58 2.18 -7.79 -16.06
N GLY A 59 2.79 -8.37 -17.11
CA GLY A 59 2.12 -8.53 -18.41
C GLY A 59 1.64 -7.20 -18.98
N GLN A 60 2.48 -6.16 -18.86
CA GLN A 60 2.18 -4.77 -19.28
C GLN A 60 0.93 -4.17 -18.61
N ARG A 61 0.59 -4.61 -17.39
CA ARG A 61 -0.48 -4.02 -16.58
C ARG A 61 0.08 -3.59 -15.23
N ILE A 62 -0.17 -2.34 -14.85
CA ILE A 62 0.22 -1.77 -13.57
C ILE A 62 -0.96 -1.96 -12.61
N ARG A 63 -0.73 -2.65 -11.50
CA ARG A 63 -1.72 -2.89 -10.44
C ARG A 63 -1.18 -2.44 -9.09
N PHE A 64 -2.10 -2.03 -8.24
CA PHE A 64 -1.85 -1.60 -6.87
C PHE A 64 -2.34 -2.68 -5.92
N TYR A 65 -1.50 -3.07 -4.97
CA TYR A 65 -1.83 -4.12 -4.02
C TYR A 65 -1.56 -3.70 -2.59
N ILE A 66 -2.31 -4.29 -1.67
CA ILE A 66 -2.06 -4.22 -0.23
C ILE A 66 -1.97 -5.65 0.30
N TRP A 67 -0.78 -6.04 0.78
CA TRP A 67 -0.62 -7.27 1.55
C TRP A 67 -0.88 -6.97 3.02
N VAL A 68 -1.73 -7.78 3.66
CA VAL A 68 -2.19 -7.57 5.04
C VAL A 68 -2.38 -8.90 5.77
N PRO A 69 -2.02 -9.02 7.06
CA PRO A 69 -2.43 -10.15 7.89
C PRO A 69 -3.94 -10.32 7.92
N LYS A 70 -4.46 -11.56 7.83
CA LYS A 70 -5.89 -11.83 7.64
C LYS A 70 -6.76 -11.21 8.75
N HIS A 71 -6.26 -11.17 9.99
CA HIS A 71 -6.98 -10.55 11.11
C HIS A 71 -7.13 -9.03 11.02
N LEU A 72 -6.33 -8.36 10.17
CA LEU A 72 -6.41 -6.92 9.93
C LEU A 72 -7.14 -6.55 8.63
N GLN A 73 -7.50 -7.52 7.79
CA GLN A 73 -8.06 -7.26 6.46
C GLN A 73 -9.26 -6.30 6.51
N ALA A 74 -10.28 -6.61 7.30
CA ALA A 74 -11.49 -5.78 7.39
C ALA A 74 -11.19 -4.35 7.88
N PHE A 75 -10.23 -4.20 8.81
CA PHE A 75 -9.82 -2.88 9.28
C PHE A 75 -9.12 -2.08 8.17
N VAL A 76 -8.19 -2.71 7.44
CA VAL A 76 -7.46 -2.07 6.34
C VAL A 76 -8.40 -1.70 5.19
N GLU A 77 -9.29 -2.60 4.78
CA GLU A 77 -10.33 -2.31 3.78
C GLU A 77 -11.19 -1.12 4.21
N GLY A 78 -11.62 -1.09 5.47
CA GLY A 78 -12.35 0.04 6.04
C GLY A 78 -11.59 1.37 5.95
N GLN A 79 -10.29 1.38 6.24
CA GLN A 79 -9.46 2.59 6.13
C GLN A 79 -9.25 3.03 4.68
N VAL A 80 -9.10 2.08 3.75
CA VAL A 80 -9.04 2.38 2.31
C VAL A 80 -10.36 2.99 1.86
N TYR A 81 -11.50 2.38 2.20
CA TYR A 81 -12.82 2.92 1.82
C TYR A 81 -13.14 4.27 2.44
N ALA A 82 -12.66 4.56 3.65
CA ALA A 82 -12.84 5.85 4.29
C ALA A 82 -12.19 6.99 3.49
N GLN A 83 -11.03 6.74 2.88
CA GLN A 83 -10.27 7.74 2.11
C GLN A 83 -10.55 7.68 0.61
N TYR A 84 -10.87 6.48 0.09
CA TYR A 84 -11.18 6.18 -1.31
C TYR A 84 -12.54 5.47 -1.41
N PRO A 85 -13.67 6.18 -1.25
CA PRO A 85 -15.01 5.58 -1.20
C PRO A 85 -15.44 4.82 -2.45
N THR A 86 -14.80 5.11 -3.58
CA THR A 86 -15.05 4.54 -4.91
C THR A 86 -14.03 3.48 -5.30
N ALA A 87 -13.09 3.13 -4.42
CA ALA A 87 -12.18 2.02 -4.66
C ALA A 87 -12.96 0.71 -4.81
N GLN A 88 -12.42 -0.20 -5.60
CA GLN A 88 -12.83 -1.60 -5.69
C GLN A 88 -11.68 -2.41 -5.11
N ILE A 89 -11.99 -3.18 -4.06
CA ILE A 89 -11.00 -4.02 -3.39
C ILE A 89 -11.45 -5.46 -3.63
N SER A 90 -10.52 -6.28 -4.12
CA SER A 90 -10.73 -7.72 -4.27
C SER A 90 -9.56 -8.48 -3.68
N GLU A 91 -9.85 -9.52 -2.90
CA GLU A 91 -8.81 -10.45 -2.45
C GLU A 91 -8.39 -11.33 -3.62
N THR A 92 -7.09 -11.40 -3.91
CA THR A 92 -6.58 -12.25 -4.99
C THR A 92 -6.58 -13.71 -4.55
N GLU A 93 -6.94 -14.63 -5.45
CA GLU A 93 -6.90 -16.07 -5.17
C GLU A 93 -5.49 -16.57 -4.76
N TYR A 94 -4.45 -15.97 -5.37
CA TYR A 94 -3.05 -16.30 -5.12
C TYR A 94 -2.20 -15.03 -5.09
N ASP A 95 -1.14 -15.00 -4.27
CA ASP A 95 -0.17 -13.91 -4.28
C ASP A 95 0.64 -13.98 -5.59
N TYR A 96 0.74 -12.86 -6.33
CA TYR A 96 1.44 -12.83 -7.62
C TYR A 96 2.93 -13.24 -7.52
N THR A 97 3.52 -13.16 -6.32
CA THR A 97 4.89 -13.58 -6.04
C THR A 97 5.06 -15.10 -5.94
N GLU A 98 3.98 -15.85 -5.74
CA GLU A 98 3.98 -17.32 -5.67
C GLU A 98 3.96 -17.97 -7.06
N ARG A 99 3.66 -17.19 -8.09
CA ARG A 99 3.65 -17.68 -9.47
C ARG A 99 5.08 -18.08 -9.90
N PRO A 100 5.25 -19.22 -10.60
CA PRO A 100 6.53 -19.60 -11.17
C PRO A 100 7.11 -18.50 -12.08
N LEU A 101 8.33 -18.04 -11.76
CA LEU A 101 9.07 -17.07 -12.55
C LEU A 101 9.91 -17.79 -13.60
N ASN A 102 9.38 -17.87 -14.83
CA ASN A 102 10.07 -18.48 -15.98
C ASN A 102 11.19 -17.59 -16.53
N GLN A 103 11.25 -16.32 -16.13
CA GLN A 103 12.29 -15.36 -16.46
C GLN A 103 13.66 -15.87 -16.01
N SER A 104 14.71 -15.77 -16.84
CA SER A 104 16.06 -16.26 -16.52
C SER A 104 16.83 -15.34 -15.56
N VAL A 105 16.51 -14.05 -15.54
CA VAL A 105 17.18 -13.00 -14.77
C VAL A 105 16.22 -12.40 -13.74
N ILE A 106 16.70 -12.31 -12.51
CA ILE A 106 16.11 -11.48 -11.44
C ILE A 106 17.12 -10.41 -11.10
N HIS A 107 16.68 -9.17 -10.90
CA HIS A 107 17.51 -8.11 -10.35
C HIS A 107 16.74 -7.42 -9.23
N SER A 108 17.32 -7.40 -8.05
CA SER A 108 16.74 -6.81 -6.85
C SER A 108 17.61 -5.68 -6.32
N THR A 109 16.99 -4.70 -5.67
CA THR A 109 17.68 -3.70 -4.86
C THR A 109 16.79 -3.27 -3.70
N GLU A 110 17.40 -2.75 -2.64
CA GLU A 110 16.70 -2.01 -1.61
C GLU A 110 16.96 -0.51 -1.79
N LEU A 111 15.94 0.32 -1.51
CA LEU A 111 16.13 1.76 -1.37
C LEU A 111 16.35 2.07 0.11
N VAL A 112 17.42 2.80 0.40
CA VAL A 112 17.75 3.25 1.75
C VAL A 112 17.94 4.76 1.77
N LEU A 113 17.85 5.36 2.95
CA LEU A 113 18.07 6.78 3.13
C LEU A 113 19.54 7.17 2.85
N THR A 114 19.73 8.36 2.28
CA THR A 114 21.07 8.93 2.04
C THR A 114 21.70 9.51 3.31
N ASP A 115 20.88 9.90 4.28
CA ASP A 115 21.29 10.50 5.56
C ASP A 115 20.42 9.93 6.70
N ASN A 116 20.65 10.40 7.93
CA ASN A 116 19.96 9.94 9.14
C ASN A 116 18.43 10.02 9.02
N GLU A 117 17.73 8.97 9.47
CA GLU A 117 16.27 8.84 9.46
C GLU A 117 15.51 9.97 10.16
N THR A 118 16.16 10.77 11.02
CA THR A 118 15.51 11.96 11.62
C THR A 118 15.23 13.06 10.61
N LEU A 119 15.95 13.09 9.49
CA LEU A 119 15.73 14.07 8.42
C LEU A 119 14.66 13.57 7.45
N PRO A 120 13.77 14.45 6.99
CA PRO A 120 12.74 14.05 6.03
C PRO A 120 13.29 13.93 4.61
N ILE A 121 12.67 13.07 3.82
CA ILE A 121 12.71 13.14 2.35
C ILE A 121 11.85 14.32 1.86
N LYS A 122 11.95 14.68 0.58
CA LYS A 122 10.97 15.59 -0.05
C LYS A 122 9.60 14.90 -0.07
N THR A 123 8.56 15.60 0.34
CA THR A 123 7.19 15.09 0.47
C THR A 123 6.23 15.75 -0.50
N PHE A 124 5.06 15.12 -0.72
CA PHE A 124 4.03 15.54 -1.68
C PHE A 124 3.64 17.03 -1.62
N PRO A 125 3.58 17.74 -0.46
CA PRO A 125 3.27 19.17 -0.45
C PRO A 125 4.29 20.04 -1.19
N SER A 126 5.51 19.53 -1.39
CA SER A 126 6.59 20.22 -2.10
C SER A 126 6.70 19.84 -3.58
N PHE A 127 5.76 19.04 -4.11
CA PHE A 127 5.72 18.66 -5.52
C PHE A 127 4.68 19.49 -6.28
N GLU A 128 5.03 19.91 -7.50
CA GLU A 128 4.08 20.56 -8.43
C GLU A 128 3.20 19.55 -9.15
N VAL A 129 3.73 18.34 -9.38
CA VAL A 129 3.08 17.22 -10.05
C VAL A 129 3.18 15.99 -9.14
N ASP A 130 2.14 15.18 -9.13
CA ASP A 130 2.06 13.94 -8.35
C ASP A 130 3.37 13.10 -8.48
N PRO A 131 4.08 12.80 -7.37
CA PRO A 131 5.32 12.02 -7.41
C PRO A 131 5.13 10.58 -7.93
N LEU A 132 3.93 10.01 -7.85
CA LEU A 132 3.61 8.69 -8.37
C LEU A 132 3.70 8.63 -9.90
N ALA A 133 3.45 9.75 -10.59
CA ALA A 133 3.45 9.82 -12.04
C ALA A 133 4.80 9.37 -12.65
N ALA A 134 5.93 9.75 -12.03
CA ALA A 134 7.24 9.34 -12.51
C ALA A 134 7.49 7.82 -12.34
N ILE A 135 7.01 7.24 -11.24
CA ILE A 135 7.12 5.82 -10.92
C ILE A 135 6.28 5.02 -11.93
N THR A 136 5.00 5.36 -12.08
CA THR A 136 4.08 4.66 -12.99
C THR A 136 4.50 4.84 -14.44
N ALA A 137 4.93 6.02 -14.87
CA ALA A 137 5.45 6.24 -16.22
C ALA A 137 6.67 5.36 -16.55
N THR A 138 7.51 5.08 -15.56
CA THR A 138 8.65 4.16 -15.74
C THR A 138 8.20 2.71 -15.82
N LEU A 139 7.23 2.30 -15.01
CA LEU A 139 6.60 0.98 -15.10
C LEU A 139 5.91 0.75 -16.46
N ALA A 140 5.26 1.78 -17.00
CA ALA A 140 4.57 1.69 -18.30
C ALA A 140 5.52 1.49 -19.49
N LYS A 141 6.82 1.78 -19.32
CA LYS A 141 7.85 1.56 -20.35
C LYS A 141 8.35 0.12 -20.43
N LEU A 142 7.86 -0.78 -19.57
CA LEU A 142 8.09 -2.23 -19.68
C LEU A 142 7.24 -2.75 -20.83
N ASN A 143 7.85 -2.78 -22.01
CA ASN A 143 7.21 -3.06 -23.30
C ASN A 143 7.34 -4.51 -23.72
N GLN A 144 8.14 -5.32 -23.02
CA GLN A 144 8.24 -6.75 -23.28
C GLN A 144 7.27 -7.53 -22.36
N PRO A 145 6.44 -8.44 -22.88
CA PRO A 145 5.45 -9.16 -22.08
C PRO A 145 6.02 -10.02 -20.93
N ASN A 146 7.28 -10.42 -21.04
CA ASN A 146 8.02 -11.23 -20.07
C ASN A 146 8.78 -10.38 -19.03
N GLU A 147 8.81 -9.05 -19.19
CA GLU A 147 9.38 -8.14 -18.19
C GLU A 147 8.37 -7.84 -17.09
N GLU A 148 8.84 -7.86 -15.86
CA GLU A 148 8.06 -7.44 -14.71
C GLU A 148 8.90 -6.58 -13.79
N MET A 149 8.25 -5.62 -13.13
CA MET A 149 8.87 -4.84 -12.08
C MET A 149 7.89 -4.59 -10.95
N TRP A 150 8.35 -4.85 -9.73
CA TRP A 150 7.55 -4.78 -8.53
C TRP A 150 8.23 -3.85 -7.53
N VAL A 151 7.47 -2.86 -7.05
CA VAL A 151 7.88 -1.89 -6.04
C VAL A 151 7.10 -2.22 -4.77
N GLN A 152 7.80 -2.41 -3.66
CA GLN A 152 7.23 -2.79 -2.38
C GLN A 152 7.61 -1.78 -1.31
N VAL A 153 6.61 -1.27 -0.60
CA VAL A 153 6.75 -0.40 0.57
C VAL A 153 6.16 -1.12 1.78
N ILE A 154 7.02 -1.76 2.58
CA ILE A 154 6.60 -2.44 3.81
C ILE A 154 6.59 -1.43 4.94
N VAL A 155 5.49 -1.36 5.69
CA VAL A 155 5.33 -0.45 6.82
C VAL A 155 4.93 -1.21 8.09
N ARG A 156 5.41 -0.72 9.23
CA ARG A 156 5.07 -1.19 10.57
C ARG A 156 5.00 0.02 11.50
N PRO A 157 3.89 0.27 12.22
CA PRO A 157 3.81 1.47 13.05
C PRO A 157 4.84 1.42 14.18
N VAL A 158 5.35 2.59 14.55
CA VAL A 158 6.26 2.76 15.70
C VAL A 158 5.66 3.69 16.73
N SER A 159 5.93 3.42 18.00
CA SER A 159 5.57 4.29 19.12
C SER A 159 6.32 5.62 19.06
N ASP A 160 5.72 6.68 19.61
CA ASP A 160 6.24 8.07 19.67
C ASP A 160 7.63 8.22 20.32
N GLU A 161 8.17 7.17 20.93
CA GLU A 161 9.55 7.15 21.41
C GLU A 161 10.59 7.49 20.33
N TRP A 162 10.26 7.32 19.04
CA TRP A 162 11.15 7.73 17.96
C TRP A 162 11.41 9.25 17.95
N HIS A 163 10.51 10.07 18.49
CA HIS A 163 10.72 11.51 18.65
C HIS A 163 11.89 11.82 19.59
N LYS A 164 12.21 10.92 20.54
CA LYS A 164 13.38 11.07 21.41
C LYS A 164 14.68 11.05 20.59
N LYS A 165 14.73 10.32 19.46
CA LYS A 165 15.88 10.36 18.54
C LYS A 165 15.97 11.73 17.86
N SER A 166 14.85 12.25 17.36
CA SER A 166 14.77 13.59 16.74
C SER A 166 15.21 14.69 17.71
N ALA A 167 14.72 14.67 18.96
CA ALA A 167 15.11 15.65 19.98
C ALA A 167 16.60 15.57 20.34
N LYS A 168 17.16 14.36 20.47
CA LYS A 168 18.61 14.17 20.67
C LYS A 168 19.41 14.71 19.48
N MET A 169 18.89 14.54 18.28
CA MET A 169 19.53 14.95 17.04
C MET A 169 19.57 16.49 16.94
N VAL A 170 18.45 17.16 17.22
CA VAL A 170 18.38 18.64 17.33
C VAL A 170 19.34 19.17 18.39
N ARG A 171 19.39 18.55 19.58
CA ARG A 171 20.36 18.94 20.63
C ARG A 171 21.80 18.78 20.18
N ARG A 172 22.11 17.72 19.42
CA ARG A 172 23.45 17.49 18.87
C ARG A 172 23.82 18.55 17.84
N ILE A 173 22.91 18.96 16.96
CA ILE A 173 23.13 20.07 16.02
C ILE A 173 23.39 21.36 16.80
N LYS A 174 22.56 21.70 17.79
CA LYS A 174 22.75 22.88 18.64
C LYS A 174 24.10 22.90 19.37
N ALA A 175 24.67 21.72 19.66
CA ALA A 175 25.99 21.58 20.28
C ALA A 175 27.16 21.51 19.27
N GLY A 176 26.91 21.74 17.96
CA GLY A 176 27.94 21.68 16.91
C GLY A 176 28.37 20.26 16.52
N GLY A 177 27.68 19.23 17.02
CA GLY A 177 28.08 17.82 16.88
C GLY A 177 27.56 17.10 15.63
N TRP A 178 27.12 17.81 14.59
CA TRP A 178 26.67 17.17 13.35
C TRP A 178 27.85 16.84 12.43
N SER A 179 28.41 15.62 12.57
CA SER A 179 29.28 15.05 11.54
C SER A 179 28.45 14.19 10.58
N SER A 180 28.17 14.70 9.39
CA SER A 180 27.68 13.87 8.28
C SER A 180 28.81 12.92 7.87
N SER A 181 28.51 11.62 7.94
CA SER A 181 29.33 10.53 7.41
C SER A 181 29.51 10.73 5.90
N GLY A 182 30.64 11.32 5.47
CA GLY A 182 30.98 11.49 4.06
C GLY A 182 32.17 12.41 3.74
N SER A 183 32.66 13.24 4.67
CA SER A 183 33.92 13.98 4.52
C SER A 183 34.59 14.13 5.88
N GLY A 184 35.39 13.13 6.24
CA GLY A 184 36.06 13.01 7.53
C GLY A 184 37.38 13.79 7.61
N LEU A 185 37.44 15.07 7.20
CA LEU A 185 38.71 15.81 7.24
C LEU A 185 38.67 17.30 7.62
N SER A 186 37.60 17.83 8.22
CA SER A 186 37.57 19.27 8.59
C SER A 186 37.23 19.64 10.04
N TYR A 187 36.90 18.69 10.92
CA TYR A 187 36.52 19.05 12.32
C TYR A 187 37.32 18.38 13.44
N LEU A 188 38.21 17.43 13.14
CA LEU A 188 39.17 16.93 14.14
C LEU A 188 40.33 17.92 14.40
N GLY A 189 40.54 18.90 13.53
CA GLY A 189 41.62 19.89 13.64
C GLY A 189 41.38 21.04 14.62
N GLN A 190 40.16 21.26 15.12
CA GLN A 190 39.87 22.32 16.09
C GLN A 190 39.49 21.80 17.48
N ALA A 191 39.08 20.55 17.62
CA ALA A 191 38.66 19.99 18.90
C ALA A 191 39.83 19.44 19.76
N LEU A 192 41.00 19.14 19.17
CA LEU A 192 42.17 18.63 19.92
C LEU A 192 43.21 19.69 20.27
N GLY A 193 43.05 20.93 19.82
CA GLY A 193 43.95 22.05 20.17
C GLY A 193 43.63 22.74 21.51
N ALA A 194 42.57 22.32 22.21
CA ALA A 194 42.00 23.06 23.34
C ALA A 194 42.17 22.39 24.71
N ILE A 195 43.02 21.36 24.85
CA ILE A 195 43.19 20.64 26.13
C ILE A 195 44.44 21.09 26.93
N VAL A 196 45.15 22.14 26.51
CA VAL A 196 46.25 22.71 27.35
C VAL A 196 46.21 24.23 27.36
N LYS A 197 45.19 24.81 28.00
CA LYS A 197 45.28 26.16 28.57
C LYS A 197 44.66 26.15 29.98
N PRO A 198 45.35 26.67 31.01
CA PRO A 198 44.78 26.77 32.35
C PRO A 198 43.54 27.68 32.32
N PRO A 199 42.53 27.44 33.19
CA PRO A 199 41.28 28.18 33.15
C PRO A 199 41.52 29.62 33.63
N GLU A 200 41.38 30.59 32.73
CA GLU A 200 41.18 31.99 33.11
C GLU A 200 39.73 32.20 33.58
N PRO A 201 39.49 32.93 34.68
CA PRO A 201 38.15 33.23 35.14
C PRO A 201 37.50 34.25 34.19
N GLY A 202 36.63 33.79 33.31
CA GLY A 202 35.90 34.65 32.37
C GLY A 202 35.72 34.07 30.96
N ALA A 203 36.27 32.90 30.64
CA ALA A 203 36.09 32.28 29.33
C ALA A 203 34.65 31.78 29.14
N SER A 204 33.85 32.53 28.37
CA SER A 204 32.58 32.06 27.85
C SER A 204 32.81 30.76 27.07
N THR A 205 32.11 29.70 27.47
CA THR A 205 31.95 28.50 26.63
C THR A 205 31.54 28.97 25.24
N THR A 206 32.39 28.73 24.23
CA THR A 206 32.15 29.14 22.85
C THR A 206 30.85 28.47 22.40
N SER A 207 29.74 29.21 22.47
CA SER A 207 28.44 28.71 22.04
C SER A 207 28.50 28.55 20.54
N TYR A 208 28.41 27.31 20.05
CA TYR A 208 28.28 27.04 18.63
C TYR A 208 27.05 27.80 18.08
N GLU A 209 27.28 28.66 17.09
CA GLU A 209 26.20 29.36 16.40
C GLU A 209 25.75 28.51 15.20
N PRO A 210 24.50 28.01 15.18
CA PRO A 210 24.02 27.15 14.09
C PRO A 210 24.02 27.89 12.75
N THR A 211 24.56 27.26 11.71
CA THR A 211 24.50 27.81 10.35
C THR A 211 23.04 27.84 9.84
N GLU A 212 22.75 28.59 8.77
CA GLU A 212 21.42 28.55 8.14
C GLU A 212 20.99 27.14 7.75
N ARG A 213 21.94 26.32 7.26
CA ARG A 213 21.70 24.90 6.94
C ARG A 213 21.30 24.11 8.19
N ASP A 214 21.96 24.36 9.32
CA ASP A 214 21.65 23.68 10.58
C ASP A 214 20.28 24.10 11.11
N LYS A 215 19.93 25.38 11.01
CA LYS A 215 18.58 25.88 11.34
C LYS A 215 17.52 25.19 10.48
N THR A 216 17.69 25.15 9.16
CA THR A 216 16.76 24.45 8.25
C THR A 216 16.60 22.97 8.62
N ARG A 217 17.70 22.27 8.90
CA ARG A 217 17.68 20.84 9.26
C ARG A 217 17.00 20.61 10.61
N MET A 218 17.26 21.46 11.60
CA MET A 218 16.60 21.39 12.90
C MET A 218 15.09 21.57 12.76
N THR A 219 14.63 22.60 12.03
CA THR A 219 13.21 22.83 11.76
C THR A 219 12.58 21.63 11.06
N ALA A 220 13.21 21.10 10.02
CA ALA A 220 12.71 19.95 9.28
C ALA A 220 12.62 18.67 10.15
N ILE A 221 13.59 18.45 11.05
CA ILE A 221 13.55 17.33 12.01
C ILE A 221 12.38 17.50 12.99
N GLU A 222 12.19 18.72 13.50
CA GLU A 222 11.08 19.04 14.40
C GLU A 222 9.73 18.84 13.72
N GLU A 223 9.54 19.34 12.50
CA GLU A 223 8.33 19.15 11.68
C GLU A 223 8.05 17.67 11.39
N LYS A 224 9.06 16.91 10.93
CA LYS A 224 8.94 15.47 10.70
C LYS A 224 8.44 14.74 11.94
N SER A 225 8.95 15.11 13.12
CA SER A 225 8.61 14.50 14.42
C SER A 225 7.25 14.89 15.01
N ARG A 226 6.46 15.75 14.34
CA ARG A 226 5.10 16.07 14.77
C ARG A 226 4.05 15.09 14.26
N LYS A 227 4.42 14.23 13.32
CA LYS A 227 3.51 13.28 12.67
C LYS A 227 3.77 11.85 13.15
N LEU A 228 2.80 10.96 12.96
CA LEU A 228 2.95 9.54 13.32
C LEU A 228 4.03 8.87 12.47
N GLY A 229 4.77 7.94 13.08
CA GLY A 229 5.92 7.27 12.46
C GLY A 229 5.66 5.82 12.11
N TYR A 230 6.28 5.38 11.02
CA TYR A 230 6.38 4.00 10.59
C TYR A 230 7.85 3.59 10.45
N GLN A 231 8.15 2.36 10.85
CA GLN A 231 9.34 1.65 10.38
C GLN A 231 9.04 1.14 8.96
N VAL A 232 9.91 1.49 8.01
CA VAL A 232 9.70 1.31 6.58
C VAL A 232 10.87 0.55 5.96
N LYS A 233 10.56 -0.26 4.95
CA LYS A 233 11.54 -0.81 4.01
C LYS A 233 10.97 -0.74 2.59
N VAL A 234 11.78 -0.24 1.65
CA VAL A 234 11.41 -0.16 0.24
C VAL A 234 12.29 -1.09 -0.60
N ARG A 235 11.66 -1.95 -1.40
CA ARG A 235 12.34 -2.91 -2.29
C ARG A 235 11.84 -2.78 -3.71
N ILE A 236 12.73 -3.05 -4.65
CA ILE A 236 12.40 -3.13 -6.06
C ILE A 236 12.93 -4.47 -6.57
N ILE A 237 12.06 -5.22 -7.24
CA ILE A 237 12.43 -6.43 -8.00
C ILE A 237 12.11 -6.18 -9.47
N TYR A 238 13.05 -6.53 -10.33
CA TYR A 238 12.85 -6.70 -11.76
C TYR A 238 13.02 -8.18 -12.10
N THR A 239 12.18 -8.69 -13.01
CA THR A 239 12.32 -10.02 -13.60
C THR A 239 12.28 -9.89 -15.12
N GLY A 240 13.17 -10.62 -15.81
CA GLY A 240 13.30 -10.57 -17.28
C GLY A 240 14.28 -11.61 -17.79
N ASN A 241 14.72 -11.49 -19.04
CA ASN A 241 15.60 -12.49 -19.67
C ASN A 241 16.99 -11.97 -20.03
N ASP A 242 17.25 -10.67 -19.84
CA ASP A 242 18.50 -10.03 -20.22
C ASP A 242 19.05 -9.18 -19.07
N GLU A 243 20.31 -9.41 -18.70
CA GLU A 243 20.95 -8.77 -17.56
C GLU A 243 21.26 -7.28 -17.82
N ALA A 244 21.63 -6.93 -19.06
CA ALA A 244 21.91 -5.55 -19.42
C ALA A 244 20.63 -4.70 -19.34
N THR A 245 19.53 -5.22 -19.87
CA THR A 245 18.19 -4.64 -19.76
C THR A 245 17.77 -4.56 -18.28
N ALA A 246 17.98 -5.62 -17.50
CA ALA A 246 17.69 -5.61 -16.07
C ALA A 246 18.40 -4.48 -15.31
N ARG A 247 19.67 -4.20 -15.63
CA ARG A 247 20.41 -3.07 -15.05
C ARG A 247 19.82 -1.73 -15.48
N GLN A 248 19.51 -1.56 -16.76
CA GLN A 248 18.93 -0.33 -17.30
C GLN A 248 17.55 -0.04 -16.70
N ARG A 249 16.67 -1.04 -16.63
CA ARG A 249 15.32 -0.91 -16.03
C ARG A 249 15.40 -0.59 -14.55
N MET A 250 16.28 -1.28 -13.82
CA MET A 250 16.49 -1.01 -12.40
C MET A 250 17.03 0.40 -12.18
N GLN A 251 18.01 0.84 -12.97
CA GLN A 251 18.55 2.20 -12.88
C GLN A 251 17.48 3.26 -13.17
N ALA A 252 16.65 3.05 -14.20
CA ALA A 252 15.54 3.93 -14.50
C ALA A 252 14.55 4.02 -13.34
N MET A 253 14.19 2.87 -12.74
CA MET A 253 13.29 2.85 -11.59
C MET A 253 13.89 3.52 -10.36
N VAL A 254 15.13 3.20 -9.98
CA VAL A 254 15.85 3.88 -8.89
C VAL A 254 15.97 5.39 -9.15
N GLY A 255 16.11 5.78 -10.42
CA GLY A 255 16.16 7.17 -10.86
C GLY A 255 14.89 7.95 -10.54
N THR A 256 13.71 7.34 -10.59
CA THR A 256 12.45 8.03 -10.25
C THR A 256 12.43 8.42 -8.77
N PHE A 257 12.98 7.60 -7.89
CA PHE A 257 13.06 7.88 -6.46
C PHE A 257 14.04 9.01 -6.10
N LYS A 258 14.90 9.46 -7.02
CA LYS A 258 15.75 10.63 -6.80
C LYS A 258 14.96 11.93 -6.70
N GLN A 259 13.72 11.98 -7.19
CA GLN A 259 12.85 13.15 -7.03
C GLN A 259 12.51 13.46 -5.55
N PHE A 260 12.61 12.45 -4.68
CA PHE A 260 12.40 12.60 -3.24
C PHE A 260 13.64 13.13 -2.52
N ASN A 261 14.76 13.32 -3.23
CA ASN A 261 16.00 13.81 -2.65
C ASN A 261 15.98 15.33 -2.58
N THR A 262 16.48 15.85 -1.46
CA THR A 262 16.80 17.27 -1.32
C THR A 262 18.31 17.43 -1.15
N THR A 263 18.83 18.62 -1.46
CA THR A 263 20.27 18.94 -1.28
C THR A 263 20.67 19.02 0.19
N ASN A 264 19.73 19.44 1.05
CA ASN A 264 20.01 19.78 2.45
C ASN A 264 19.35 18.86 3.48
N LEU A 265 18.47 17.93 3.11
CA LEU A 265 17.79 17.00 4.02
C LEU A 265 18.14 15.56 3.64
N ASN A 266 17.14 14.70 3.44
CA ASN A 266 17.32 13.30 3.08
C ASN A 266 16.86 13.00 1.65
N GLY A 267 16.96 11.73 1.28
CA GLY A 267 16.57 11.19 -0.01
C GLY A 267 16.84 9.69 -0.08
N PHE A 268 16.63 9.09 -1.25
CA PHE A 268 16.90 7.68 -1.48
C PHE A 268 18.18 7.42 -2.27
N GLN A 269 18.78 6.28 -1.97
CA GLN A 269 19.82 5.64 -2.75
C GLN A 269 19.59 4.13 -2.80
N SER A 270 19.95 3.51 -3.91
CA SER A 270 19.95 2.05 -4.04
C SER A 270 21.13 1.46 -3.26
N LYS A 271 20.87 0.39 -2.51
CA LYS A 271 21.85 -0.47 -1.86
C LYS A 271 21.51 -1.94 -2.10
N TYR A 272 22.53 -2.77 -1.96
CA TYR A 272 22.43 -4.22 -2.08
C TYR A 272 21.85 -4.70 -3.43
N PRO A 273 22.33 -4.18 -4.60
CA PRO A 273 21.91 -4.73 -5.88
C PRO A 273 22.32 -6.21 -5.95
N SER A 274 21.39 -7.07 -6.35
CA SER A 274 21.63 -8.52 -6.40
C SER A 274 20.88 -9.18 -7.54
N PHE A 275 21.55 -10.13 -8.20
CA PHE A 275 20.95 -11.02 -9.19
C PHE A 275 20.54 -12.39 -8.60
N ASP A 276 20.65 -12.54 -7.27
CA ASP A 276 20.26 -13.74 -6.57
C ASP A 276 18.72 -13.90 -6.57
N ARG A 277 18.25 -14.99 -7.18
CA ARG A 277 16.82 -15.36 -7.22
C ARG A 277 16.22 -15.54 -5.83
N MET A 278 17.00 -15.94 -4.83
CA MET A 278 16.50 -16.12 -3.47
C MET A 278 15.98 -14.81 -2.85
N LYS A 279 16.37 -13.65 -3.39
CA LYS A 279 15.82 -12.35 -2.97
C LYS A 279 14.32 -12.20 -3.22
N VAL A 280 13.76 -12.97 -4.17
CA VAL A 280 12.31 -13.05 -4.35
C VAL A 280 11.63 -13.60 -3.09
N ASN A 281 12.25 -14.54 -2.37
CA ASN A 281 11.66 -15.10 -1.15
C ASN A 281 11.59 -14.06 -0.02
N GLU A 282 12.59 -13.18 0.10
CA GLU A 282 12.56 -12.09 1.09
C GLU A 282 11.44 -11.08 0.79
N TYR A 283 11.23 -10.78 -0.50
CA TYR A 283 10.15 -9.94 -0.99
C TYR A 283 8.78 -10.60 -0.77
N ALA A 284 8.65 -11.87 -1.14
CA ALA A 284 7.41 -12.66 -1.04
C ALA A 284 6.95 -12.80 0.43
N ASN A 285 7.89 -12.98 1.36
CA ASN A 285 7.59 -13.04 2.79
C ASN A 285 7.37 -11.65 3.44
N ARG A 286 7.48 -10.57 2.66
CA ARG A 286 7.42 -9.17 3.12
C ARG A 286 8.33 -8.97 4.33
N ALA A 287 9.53 -9.59 4.32
CA ALA A 287 10.35 -9.73 5.51
C ALA A 287 11.05 -8.41 5.88
N PHE A 288 11.11 -8.04 7.16
CA PHE A 288 12.06 -7.02 7.63
C PHE A 288 13.40 -7.71 7.91
N THR A 289 14.27 -7.76 6.91
CA THR A 289 15.59 -8.44 6.99
C THR A 289 16.61 -7.66 7.83
N ASP A 290 16.32 -6.39 8.11
CA ASP A 290 17.07 -5.51 9.01
C ASP A 290 16.10 -4.55 9.73
N LYS A 291 16.64 -3.50 10.35
CA LYS A 291 15.85 -2.49 11.08
C LYS A 291 15.11 -1.50 10.18
N GLY A 292 15.28 -1.51 8.86
CA GLY A 292 14.72 -0.51 7.97
C GLY A 292 15.11 0.92 8.38
N TYR A 293 14.21 1.87 8.16
CA TYR A 293 14.35 3.26 8.58
C TYR A 293 12.99 3.86 8.92
N ILE A 294 12.98 4.98 9.65
CA ILE A 294 11.74 5.65 10.06
C ILE A 294 11.33 6.73 9.06
N LEU A 295 10.10 6.61 8.56
CA LEU A 295 9.38 7.65 7.82
C LEU A 295 8.09 8.01 8.57
N ASN A 296 7.67 9.27 8.51
CA ASN A 296 6.36 9.67 9.01
C ASN A 296 5.26 9.39 7.97
N ILE A 297 4.00 9.55 8.37
CA ILE A 297 2.84 9.32 7.49
C ILE A 297 2.83 10.16 6.20
N GLU A 298 3.37 11.38 6.22
CA GLU A 298 3.47 12.25 5.04
C GLU A 298 4.51 11.71 4.05
N GLU A 299 5.66 11.27 4.55
CA GLU A 299 6.71 10.64 3.76
C GLU A 299 6.24 9.31 3.17
N VAL A 300 5.52 8.48 3.92
CA VAL A 300 4.95 7.23 3.40
C VAL A 300 3.88 7.49 2.35
N ALA A 301 2.98 8.46 2.58
CA ALA A 301 1.96 8.87 1.61
C ALA A 301 2.57 9.44 0.32
N SER A 302 3.76 10.05 0.41
CA SER A 302 4.51 10.52 -0.77
C SER A 302 5.09 9.38 -1.62
N LEU A 303 5.30 8.20 -1.02
CA LEU A 303 5.84 7.02 -1.70
C LEU A 303 4.76 6.11 -2.26
N TYR A 304 3.61 6.04 -1.58
CA TYR A 304 2.48 5.22 -1.99
C TYR A 304 1.16 5.93 -1.70
N HIS A 305 0.40 6.12 -2.76
CA HIS A 305 -1.00 6.51 -2.77
C HIS A 305 -1.64 5.97 -4.05
N LEU A 306 -2.97 5.99 -4.12
CA LEU A 306 -3.68 5.58 -5.34
C LEU A 306 -3.69 6.73 -6.35
N PRO A 307 -3.53 6.46 -7.65
CA PRO A 307 -3.39 7.50 -8.66
C PRO A 307 -4.66 8.36 -8.77
N HIS A 308 -4.52 9.65 -9.01
CA HIS A 308 -5.66 10.54 -9.20
C HIS A 308 -5.69 11.11 -10.63
N THR A 309 -6.66 11.98 -10.92
CA THR A 309 -6.90 12.54 -12.26
C THR A 309 -5.69 13.16 -12.98
N SER A 310 -4.61 13.55 -12.29
CA SER A 310 -3.40 14.07 -12.97
C SER A 310 -2.45 12.98 -13.45
N VAL A 311 -2.66 11.71 -13.06
CA VAL A 311 -1.83 10.58 -13.47
C VAL A 311 -2.45 9.93 -14.70
N GLU A 312 -1.99 10.33 -15.88
CA GLU A 312 -2.47 9.82 -17.18
C GLU A 312 -1.67 8.60 -17.69
N THR A 313 -0.96 7.90 -16.79
CA THR A 313 -0.08 6.80 -17.20
C THR A 313 -0.89 5.68 -17.88
N PRO A 314 -0.49 5.21 -19.08
CA PRO A 314 -1.16 4.09 -19.72
C PRO A 314 -0.96 2.80 -18.91
N ASN A 315 -1.73 1.76 -19.23
CA ASN A 315 -1.58 0.41 -18.66
C ASN A 315 -1.87 0.26 -17.15
N ILE A 316 -2.24 1.33 -16.43
CA ILE A 316 -2.85 1.22 -15.11
C ILE A 316 -4.20 0.52 -15.26
N VAL A 317 -4.42 -0.51 -14.44
CA VAL A 317 -5.72 -1.17 -14.34
C VAL A 317 -6.63 -0.32 -13.45
N TRP A 318 -7.72 0.17 -14.02
CA TRP A 318 -8.70 1.02 -13.35
C TRP A 318 -9.99 0.24 -13.13
N ALA A 319 -10.73 0.60 -12.09
CA ALA A 319 -12.07 0.10 -11.85
C ALA A 319 -12.97 0.45 -13.06
N THR A 320 -13.56 -0.57 -13.69
CA THR A 320 -14.39 -0.41 -14.90
C THR A 320 -15.84 -0.04 -14.60
N THR A 321 -16.29 -0.27 -13.37
CA THR A 321 -17.66 -0.02 -12.93
C THR A 321 -17.67 0.79 -11.64
N LYS A 322 -18.74 1.54 -11.39
CA LYS A 322 -19.01 2.12 -10.07
C LYS A 322 -19.95 1.19 -9.34
N THR A 323 -19.58 0.76 -8.13
CA THR A 323 -20.48 0.05 -7.22
C THR A 323 -21.22 1.06 -6.37
N ALA A 324 -22.51 0.82 -6.13
CA ALA A 324 -23.34 1.61 -5.24
C ALA A 324 -23.74 0.78 -4.02
N GLU A 325 -24.03 1.47 -2.91
CA GLU A 325 -24.53 0.82 -1.71
C GLU A 325 -25.89 0.16 -2.01
N PRO A 326 -26.14 -1.07 -1.52
CA PRO A 326 -27.46 -1.67 -1.63
C PRO A 326 -28.51 -0.77 -0.95
N PRO A 327 -29.75 -0.70 -1.47
CA PRO A 327 -30.82 0.03 -0.79
C PRO A 327 -31.02 -0.47 0.65
N SER A 328 -31.28 0.43 1.60
CA SER A 328 -31.55 0.03 2.99
C SER A 328 -32.80 -0.85 3.15
N THR A 329 -33.68 -0.83 2.16
CA THR A 329 -34.89 -1.65 2.07
C THR A 329 -34.67 -2.95 1.29
N LEU A 330 -33.42 -3.30 0.94
CA LEU A 330 -33.12 -4.50 0.17
C LEU A 330 -33.52 -5.74 0.99
N PRO A 331 -34.39 -6.62 0.47
CA PRO A 331 -34.74 -7.86 1.17
C PRO A 331 -33.54 -8.82 1.20
N THR A 332 -32.97 -8.99 2.38
CA THR A 332 -31.81 -9.86 2.65
C THR A 332 -32.21 -11.13 3.40
N TYR A 333 -31.39 -12.16 3.29
CA TYR A 333 -31.55 -13.38 4.09
C TYR A 333 -31.55 -13.03 5.59
N GLY A 334 -32.59 -13.44 6.31
CA GLY A 334 -32.77 -13.15 7.74
C GLY A 334 -33.43 -11.82 8.10
N SER A 335 -33.61 -10.87 7.16
CA SER A 335 -34.37 -9.63 7.43
C SER A 335 -35.89 -9.78 7.27
N VAL A 336 -36.32 -10.81 6.53
CA VAL A 336 -37.72 -11.18 6.29
C VAL A 336 -37.90 -12.69 6.45
N PRO A 337 -39.14 -13.21 6.65
CA PRO A 337 -39.39 -14.65 6.64
C PRO A 337 -38.86 -15.29 5.35
N GLU A 338 -38.05 -16.33 5.45
CA GLU A 338 -37.33 -16.91 4.31
C GLU A 338 -38.29 -17.44 3.21
N GLU A 339 -39.42 -18.00 3.63
CA GLU A 339 -40.53 -18.43 2.79
C GLU A 339 -41.21 -17.28 2.01
N SER A 340 -40.96 -16.03 2.37
CA SER A 340 -41.41 -14.85 1.63
C SER A 340 -40.37 -14.31 0.65
N LEU A 341 -39.13 -14.80 0.66
CA LEU A 341 -38.01 -14.28 -0.11
C LEU A 341 -37.54 -15.24 -1.22
N SER A 342 -37.49 -14.74 -2.46
CA SER A 342 -36.84 -15.44 -3.58
C SER A 342 -35.39 -15.00 -3.70
N LEU A 343 -34.46 -15.79 -3.17
CA LEU A 343 -33.03 -15.50 -3.20
C LEU A 343 -32.47 -15.70 -4.61
N PHE A 344 -31.67 -14.75 -5.08
CA PHE A 344 -31.04 -14.87 -6.40
C PHE A 344 -29.69 -14.15 -6.52
N GLY A 345 -29.19 -13.51 -5.46
CA GLY A 345 -27.96 -12.75 -5.53
C GLY A 345 -27.26 -12.58 -4.20
N ILE A 346 -26.02 -12.13 -4.29
CA ILE A 346 -25.20 -11.71 -3.15
C ILE A 346 -24.69 -10.31 -3.48
N THR A 347 -24.77 -9.39 -2.51
CA THR A 347 -24.21 -8.05 -2.68
C THR A 347 -22.68 -8.13 -2.81
N ASN A 348 -22.09 -7.14 -3.47
CA ASN A 348 -20.66 -7.02 -3.67
C ASN A 348 -20.15 -5.61 -3.37
N PHE A 349 -20.85 -4.90 -2.49
CA PHE A 349 -20.49 -3.53 -2.12
C PHE A 349 -19.50 -3.55 -0.97
N ARG A 350 -18.29 -3.02 -1.19
CA ARG A 350 -17.27 -2.85 -0.15
C ARG A 350 -16.90 -4.10 0.65
N GLY A 351 -16.87 -5.26 -0.02
CA GLY A 351 -16.55 -6.55 0.62
C GLY A 351 -17.67 -7.11 1.50
N THR A 352 -18.83 -6.43 1.60
CA THR A 352 -20.02 -7.04 2.22
C THR A 352 -20.70 -7.96 1.21
N HIS A 353 -21.02 -9.16 1.68
CA HIS A 353 -21.63 -10.24 0.93
C HIS A 353 -22.92 -10.66 1.61
N GLU A 354 -23.98 -9.88 1.39
CA GLU A 354 -25.31 -10.18 1.89
C GLU A 354 -26.10 -10.93 0.83
N MET A 355 -26.58 -12.12 1.17
CA MET A 355 -27.54 -12.83 0.31
C MET A 355 -28.84 -12.02 0.25
N PHE A 356 -29.30 -11.72 -0.96
CA PHE A 356 -30.49 -10.92 -1.19
C PHE A 356 -31.38 -11.54 -2.26
N GLY A 357 -32.61 -11.05 -2.29
CA GLY A 357 -33.64 -11.54 -3.18
C GLY A 357 -34.74 -10.53 -3.44
N ALA A 358 -35.81 -11.01 -4.06
CA ALA A 358 -37.06 -10.28 -4.23
C ALA A 358 -38.12 -10.90 -3.31
N LEU A 359 -38.95 -10.07 -2.70
CA LEU A 359 -40.14 -10.58 -2.01
C LEU A 359 -41.02 -11.32 -3.00
N ARG A 360 -41.50 -12.51 -2.65
CA ARG A 360 -42.40 -13.31 -3.47
C ARG A 360 -43.69 -12.55 -3.79
N SER A 361 -44.19 -11.76 -2.84
CA SER A 361 -45.33 -10.85 -3.04
C SER A 361 -45.10 -9.83 -4.16
N ASP A 362 -43.87 -9.35 -4.31
CA ASP A 362 -43.50 -8.37 -5.32
C ASP A 362 -43.22 -9.05 -6.66
N ARG A 363 -42.49 -10.17 -6.64
CA ARG A 363 -42.26 -11.01 -7.82
C ARG A 363 -43.58 -11.52 -8.43
N GLY A 364 -44.59 -11.76 -7.60
CA GLY A 364 -45.95 -12.13 -8.01
C GLY A 364 -46.66 -11.05 -8.84
N ARG A 365 -46.18 -9.80 -8.83
CA ARG A 365 -46.65 -8.70 -9.69
C ARG A 365 -45.97 -8.66 -11.06
N HIS A 366 -45.36 -9.77 -11.44
CA HIS A 366 -44.53 -9.98 -12.63
C HIS A 366 -43.13 -9.39 -12.51
N MET A 367 -42.19 -10.03 -13.19
CA MET A 367 -40.79 -9.66 -13.24
C MET A 367 -40.32 -9.77 -14.69
N TYR A 368 -39.61 -8.75 -15.16
CA TYR A 368 -39.05 -8.70 -16.52
C TYR A 368 -37.52 -8.71 -16.46
N ILE A 369 -36.91 -9.73 -17.08
CA ILE A 369 -35.46 -9.91 -17.11
C ILE A 369 -34.94 -9.59 -18.52
N ILE A 370 -34.02 -8.63 -18.62
CA ILE A 370 -33.38 -8.22 -19.89
C ILE A 370 -31.88 -8.45 -19.78
N GLY A 371 -31.27 -8.94 -20.86
CA GLY A 371 -29.83 -9.10 -20.96
C GLY A 371 -29.44 -9.67 -22.33
N GLN A 372 -28.21 -9.44 -22.78
CA GLN A 372 -27.70 -10.07 -23.99
C GLN A 372 -27.42 -11.56 -23.77
N THR A 373 -27.15 -12.32 -24.83
CA THR A 373 -26.74 -13.72 -24.70
C THR A 373 -25.44 -13.80 -23.91
N GLY A 374 -25.34 -14.75 -22.96
CA GLY A 374 -24.16 -14.93 -22.12
C GLY A 374 -24.10 -14.04 -20.86
N THR A 375 -25.07 -13.16 -20.60
CA THR A 375 -25.06 -12.29 -19.40
C THR A 375 -25.69 -12.93 -18.16
N GLY A 376 -25.97 -14.24 -18.17
CA GLY A 376 -26.49 -14.95 -17.01
C GLY A 376 -28.02 -14.93 -16.82
N LYS A 377 -28.82 -14.56 -17.85
CA LYS A 377 -30.29 -14.58 -17.77
C LYS A 377 -30.86 -15.94 -17.32
N SER A 378 -30.41 -17.02 -17.96
CA SER A 378 -30.85 -18.37 -17.61
C SER A 378 -30.41 -18.75 -16.20
N GLY A 379 -29.17 -18.40 -15.80
CA GLY A 379 -28.70 -18.61 -14.44
C GLY A 379 -29.52 -17.87 -13.38
N LEU A 380 -29.97 -16.64 -13.66
CA LEU A 380 -30.88 -15.92 -12.78
C LEU A 380 -32.23 -16.64 -12.63
N LEU A 381 -32.79 -17.16 -13.73
CA LEU A 381 -34.03 -17.96 -13.69
C LEU A 381 -33.83 -19.25 -12.88
N GLU A 382 -32.71 -19.95 -13.10
CA GLU A 382 -32.34 -21.17 -12.35
C GLU A 382 -32.28 -20.89 -10.85
N LEU A 383 -31.64 -19.79 -10.42
CA LEU A 383 -31.57 -19.41 -9.00
C LEU A 383 -32.96 -19.14 -8.40
N LEU A 384 -33.83 -18.46 -9.15
CA LEU A 384 -35.19 -18.19 -8.71
C LEU A 384 -36.02 -19.47 -8.59
N THR A 385 -35.90 -20.39 -9.55
CA THR A 385 -36.59 -21.68 -9.53
C THR A 385 -36.05 -22.58 -8.43
N LEU A 386 -34.73 -22.61 -8.20
CA LEU A 386 -34.13 -23.31 -7.08
C LEU A 386 -34.66 -22.75 -5.75
N SER A 387 -34.74 -21.42 -5.63
CA SER A 387 -35.35 -20.77 -4.47
C SER A 387 -36.83 -21.12 -4.34
N ASP A 388 -37.58 -21.41 -5.40
CA ASP A 388 -38.97 -21.84 -5.28
C ASP A 388 -39.10 -23.29 -4.81
N ILE A 389 -38.31 -24.19 -5.40
CA ILE A 389 -38.24 -25.60 -5.00
C ILE A 389 -37.90 -25.73 -3.51
N TYR A 390 -36.87 -24.99 -3.05
CA TYR A 390 -36.38 -25.07 -1.66
C TYR A 390 -37.45 -24.69 -0.63
N TYR A 391 -38.35 -23.75 -0.97
CA TYR A 391 -39.45 -23.30 -0.10
C TYR A 391 -40.82 -23.85 -0.53
N ASN A 392 -40.83 -25.00 -1.22
CA ASN A 392 -42.03 -25.74 -1.62
C ASN A 392 -43.06 -24.90 -2.40
N GLN A 393 -42.56 -24.00 -3.27
CA GLN A 393 -43.38 -23.19 -4.16
C GLN A 393 -43.47 -23.87 -5.54
N GLY A 394 -44.68 -23.93 -6.08
CA GLY A 394 -44.90 -24.42 -7.44
C GLY A 394 -44.35 -23.46 -8.48
N PHE A 395 -43.79 -23.99 -9.56
CA PHE A 395 -43.32 -23.21 -10.71
C PHE A 395 -43.75 -23.90 -12.01
N ALA A 396 -43.83 -23.11 -13.09
CA ALA A 396 -44.07 -23.61 -14.44
C ALA A 396 -43.05 -22.97 -15.38
N VAL A 397 -42.46 -23.78 -16.26
CA VAL A 397 -41.47 -23.33 -17.24
C VAL A 397 -42.06 -23.46 -18.63
N ILE A 398 -42.00 -22.38 -19.40
CA ILE A 398 -42.28 -22.37 -20.84
C ILE A 398 -40.99 -21.95 -21.53
N ASP A 399 -40.26 -22.93 -22.04
CA ASP A 399 -38.97 -22.73 -22.70
C ASP A 399 -39.03 -23.26 -24.14
N PRO A 400 -39.05 -22.37 -25.16
CA PRO A 400 -39.10 -22.79 -26.55
C PRO A 400 -37.81 -23.46 -27.05
N HIS A 401 -36.70 -23.29 -26.35
CA HIS A 401 -35.39 -23.86 -26.72
C HIS A 401 -35.08 -25.16 -25.98
N GLY A 402 -35.71 -25.38 -24.81
CA GLY A 402 -35.70 -26.65 -24.07
C GLY A 402 -34.50 -26.87 -23.14
N ASP A 403 -33.43 -26.07 -23.29
CA ASP A 403 -32.20 -26.19 -22.49
C ASP A 403 -32.46 -25.90 -21.00
N TYR A 404 -33.23 -24.86 -20.70
CA TYR A 404 -33.52 -24.45 -19.32
C TYR A 404 -34.47 -25.45 -18.64
N ALA A 405 -35.52 -25.87 -19.35
CA ALA A 405 -36.45 -26.88 -18.84
C ALA A 405 -35.72 -28.21 -18.52
N SER A 406 -34.77 -28.61 -19.36
CA SER A 406 -33.96 -29.82 -19.15
C SER A 406 -33.04 -29.73 -17.94
N ASN A 407 -32.52 -28.54 -17.63
CA ASN A 407 -31.68 -28.32 -16.45
C ASN A 407 -32.48 -28.40 -15.15
N VAL A 408 -33.68 -27.82 -15.10
CA VAL A 408 -34.51 -27.74 -13.89
C VAL A 408 -35.09 -29.10 -13.45
N ILE A 409 -35.21 -30.07 -14.37
CA ILE A 409 -35.74 -31.41 -14.09
C ILE A 409 -34.68 -32.35 -13.47
N LYS A 410 -33.39 -32.02 -13.60
CA LYS A 410 -32.28 -32.79 -12.98
C LYS A 410 -32.14 -32.43 -11.51
#